data_AF-A0A1C9CC35-F1
#
_entry.id   AF-A0A1C9CC35-F1
#
_cell.length_a   1.000
_cell.length_b   1.000
_cell.length_c   1.000
_cell.angle_alpha   90.00
_cell.angle_beta   90.00
_cell.angle_gamma   90.00
#
_symmetry.space_group_name_H-M   'P 1'
#
loop_
_entity.id
_entity.type
_entity.pdbx_description
1 polymer ?
#
loop_
_entity_poly.entity_id
_entity_poly.type
_entity_poly.pdbx_seq_one_letter_code
_entity_poly.pdbx_strand_id
1 'polypeptide(L)'
;MDNFYFLIRVISDDMIALYYFHHSKNLQKIEMPICFTSKNAILMYKLLSYHVNVSRKISLSHSLYLGKEIYKAELARVVGQVYIQD
;
A
#
# COMPACT_ATOMS: atom_id res chain seq x y z
N MET A 1 -12.12 -0.64 -13.04
CA MET A 1 -11.52 -0.59 -11.68
C MET A 1 -10.77 -1.87 -11.47
N ASP A 2 -9.61 -1.81 -10.82
CA ASP A 2 -8.82 -3.01 -10.55
C ASP A 2 -9.52 -3.90 -9.50
N ASN A 3 -9.32 -5.22 -9.57
CA ASN A 3 -9.94 -6.19 -8.66
C ASN A 3 -9.11 -6.41 -7.37
N PHE A 4 -8.49 -5.34 -6.87
CA PHE A 4 -7.69 -5.34 -5.65
C PHE A 4 -7.75 -3.96 -5.01
N TYR A 5 -7.35 -3.86 -3.74
CA TYR A 5 -7.21 -2.59 -3.05
C TYR A 5 -5.97 -2.58 -2.16
N PHE A 6 -5.55 -1.36 -1.80
CA PHE A 6 -4.46 -1.13 -0.87
C PHE A 6 -5.01 -0.52 0.42
N LEU A 7 -4.52 -1.00 1.56
CA LEU A 7 -4.74 -0.38 2.85
C LEU A 7 -3.39 0.11 3.38
N ILE A 8 -3.30 1.39 3.72
CA ILE A 8 -2.09 2.00 4.27
C ILE A 8 -2.34 2.30 5.75
N ARG A 9 -1.33 2.02 6.57
CA ARG A 9 -1.32 2.33 8.01
C ARG A 9 0.03 2.88 8.39
N VAL A 10 0.04 3.89 9.25
CA VAL A 10 1.23 4.24 10.03
C VAL A 10 1.18 3.35 11.28
N ILE A 11 2.19 2.51 11.45
CA ILE A 11 2.28 1.52 12.54
C ILE A 11 3.33 1.95 13.57
N SER A 12 3.47 1.19 14.67
CA SER A 12 4.51 1.42 15.68
C SER A 12 5.91 1.46 15.06
N ASP A 13 6.84 2.11 15.74
CA ASP A 13 8.22 2.34 15.26
C ASP A 13 8.33 3.25 14.04
N ASP A 14 7.34 4.13 13.83
CA ASP A 14 7.38 5.19 12.82
C ASP A 14 7.55 4.65 11.39
N MET A 15 6.88 3.53 11.13
CA MET A 15 6.90 2.80 9.86
C MET A 15 5.55 2.90 9.13
N ILE A 16 5.59 2.86 7.81
CA ILE A 16 4.42 2.78 6.94
C ILE A 16 4.22 1.32 6.54
N ALA A 17 3.07 0.76 6.88
CA ALA A 17 2.61 -0.54 6.41
C ALA A 17 1.61 -0.37 5.27
N LEU A 18 1.77 -1.15 4.22
CA LEU A 18 0.90 -1.20 3.06
C LEU A 18 0.47 -2.64 2.83
N TYR A 19 -0.82 -2.87 2.89
CA TYR A 19 -1.45 -4.17 2.69
C TYR A 19 -2.11 -4.20 1.31
N TYR A 20 -1.70 -5.15 0.48
CA TYR A 20 -2.30 -5.42 -0.82
C TYR A 20 -3.28 -6.58 -0.68
N PHE A 21 -4.55 -6.31 -0.96
CA PHE A 21 -5.64 -7.29 -0.94
C PHE A 21 -6.12 -7.56 -2.35
N HIS A 22 -6.04 -8.81 -2.78
CA HIS A 22 -6.60 -9.26 -4.04
C HIS A 22 -8.02 -9.79 -3.82
N HIS A 23 -8.97 -9.35 -4.63
CA HIS A 23 -10.35 -9.81 -4.51
C HIS A 23 -10.48 -11.18 -5.18
N SER A 24 -10.36 -12.25 -4.40
CA SER A 24 -10.67 -13.59 -4.87
C SER A 24 -12.19 -13.78 -4.96
N LYS A 25 -12.68 -14.34 -6.06
CA LYS A 25 -14.07 -14.80 -6.16
C LYS A 25 -14.30 -16.12 -5.42
N ASN A 26 -13.22 -16.78 -5.00
CA ASN A 26 -13.28 -18.11 -4.42
C ASN A 26 -13.32 -18.02 -2.89
N LEU A 27 -14.54 -17.99 -2.33
CA LEU A 27 -14.80 -17.84 -0.89
C LEU A 27 -14.18 -18.94 -0.02
N GLN A 28 -13.69 -20.03 -0.62
CA GLN A 28 -13.07 -21.16 0.08
C GLN A 28 -11.57 -20.96 0.37
N LYS A 29 -10.93 -19.92 -0.19
CA LYS A 29 -9.53 -19.57 0.11
C LYS A 29 -9.47 -18.26 0.89
N ILE A 30 -8.99 -18.33 2.13
CA ILE A 30 -8.55 -17.15 2.87
C ILE A 30 -7.26 -16.66 2.20
N GLU A 31 -7.37 -15.65 1.36
CA GLU A 31 -6.19 -14.98 0.78
C GLU A 31 -5.64 -13.99 1.80
N MET A 32 -4.49 -14.32 2.39
CA MET A 32 -3.76 -13.39 3.24
C MET A 32 -3.25 -12.21 2.40
N PRO A 33 -3.38 -10.96 2.88
CA PRO A 33 -2.84 -9.82 2.17
C PRO A 33 -1.32 -9.89 2.11
N ILE A 34 -0.77 -9.33 1.04
CA ILE A 34 0.68 -9.09 0.96
C ILE A 34 0.97 -7.82 1.75
N CYS A 35 1.83 -7.93 2.75
CA CYS A 35 2.23 -6.81 3.60
C CYS A 35 3.61 -6.30 3.19
N PHE A 36 3.69 -5.00 2.91
CA PHE A 36 4.93 -4.27 2.70
C PHE A 36 5.11 -3.27 3.83
N THR A 37 6.33 -3.15 4.35
CA THR A 37 6.64 -2.19 5.41
C THR A 37 7.89 -1.40 5.05
N SER A 38 7.88 -0.10 5.29
CA SER A 38 9.05 0.74 5.04
C SER A 38 9.03 2.02 5.88
N LYS A 39 10.17 2.68 5.99
CA LYS A 39 10.31 3.96 6.72
C LYS A 39 10.01 5.20 5.88
N ASN A 40 9.97 5.09 4.56
CA ASN A 40 9.73 6.21 3.65
C ASN A 40 9.12 5.74 2.32
N ALA A 41 8.50 6.66 1.59
CA ALA A 41 7.81 6.35 0.34
C ALA A 41 8.75 5.76 -0.71
N ILE A 42 9.99 6.25 -0.81
CA ILE A 42 10.97 5.78 -1.81
C ILE A 42 11.24 4.29 -1.65
N LEU A 43 11.47 3.83 -0.41
CA LEU A 43 11.67 2.41 -0.11
C LEU A 43 10.39 1.61 -0.37
N MET A 44 9.21 2.16 -0.03
CA MET A 44 7.94 1.51 -0.35
C MET A 44 7.77 1.29 -1.85
N TYR A 45 8.05 2.31 -2.68
CA TYR A 45 7.97 2.19 -4.14
C TYR A 45 8.96 1.16 -4.69
N LYS A 46 10.18 1.09 -4.14
CA LYS A 46 11.14 0.05 -4.51
C LYS A 46 10.61 -1.34 -4.19
N LEU A 47 10.08 -1.55 -2.99
CA LEU A 47 9.47 -2.83 -2.59
C LEU A 47 8.33 -3.24 -3.53
N LEU A 48 7.42 -2.30 -3.83
CA LEU A 48 6.32 -2.53 -4.77
C LEU A 48 6.82 -2.89 -6.17
N SER A 49 7.88 -2.22 -6.65
CA SER A 49 8.46 -2.48 -7.98
C SER A 49 9.05 -3.89 -8.11
N TYR A 50 9.65 -4.42 -7.03
CA TYR A 50 10.21 -5.78 -7.01
C TYR A 50 9.14 -6.86 -6.96
N HIS A 51 7.95 -6.55 -6.46
CA HIS A 51 6.88 -7.53 -6.38
C HIS A 51 6.09 -7.63 -7.71
N VAL A 52 6.55 -8.50 -8.61
CA VAL A 52 6.04 -8.66 -9.99
C VAL A 52 4.52 -8.74 -10.10
N ASN A 53 3.86 -9.44 -9.17
CA ASN A 53 2.40 -9.60 -9.19
C ASN A 53 1.64 -8.30 -8.88
N VAL A 54 2.24 -7.38 -8.12
CA VAL A 54 1.63 -6.09 -7.80
C VAL A 54 1.98 -5.09 -8.90
N SER A 55 3.28 -4.97 -9.23
CA SER A 55 3.76 -4.00 -10.21
C SER A 55 3.20 -4.18 -11.62
N ARG A 56 2.90 -5.41 -12.04
CA ARG A 56 2.28 -5.68 -13.36
C ARG A 56 0.76 -5.54 -13.39
N LYS A 57 0.08 -5.65 -12.24
CA LYS A 57 -1.38 -5.64 -12.16
C LYS A 57 -1.94 -4.25 -11.87
N ILE A 58 -1.12 -3.35 -11.32
CA ILE A 58 -1.55 -1.99 -10.97
C ILE A 58 -1.78 -1.13 -12.21
N SER A 59 -3.00 -0.60 -12.35
CA SER A 59 -3.29 0.39 -13.40
C SER A 59 -2.58 1.72 -13.10
N LEU A 60 -2.42 2.57 -14.13
CA LEU A 60 -1.82 3.89 -13.96
C LEU A 60 -2.61 4.75 -12.95
N SER A 61 -3.94 4.71 -12.99
CA SER A 61 -4.79 5.46 -12.06
C SER A 61 -4.61 4.99 -10.62
N HIS A 62 -4.59 3.68 -10.35
CA HIS A 62 -4.30 3.17 -9.02
C HIS A 62 -2.86 3.45 -8.59
N SER A 63 -1.89 3.46 -9.51
CA SER A 63 -0.50 3.81 -9.19
C SER A 63 -0.38 5.27 -8.73
N LEU A 64 -1.07 6.20 -9.42
CA LEU A 64 -1.09 7.61 -9.05
C LEU A 64 -1.79 7.83 -7.70
N TYR A 65 -2.94 7.19 -7.49
CA TYR A 65 -3.64 7.19 -6.21
C TYR A 65 -2.75 6.66 -5.08
N LEU A 66 -2.12 5.50 -5.31
CA LEU A 66 -1.26 4.87 -4.31
C LEU A 66 -0.06 5.75 -3.97
N GLY A 67 0.53 6.40 -4.98
CA GLY A 67 1.62 7.35 -4.76
C GLY A 67 1.21 8.53 -3.88
N LYS A 68 0.04 9.11 -4.15
CA LYS A 68 -0.54 10.19 -3.32
C LYS A 68 -0.71 9.72 -1.87
N GLU A 69 -1.29 8.54 -1.66
CA GLU A 69 -1.60 8.05 -0.30
C GLU A 69 -0.36 7.63 0.49
N ILE A 70 0.63 6.99 -0.15
CA ILE A 70 1.91 6.67 0.49
C ILE A 70 2.63 7.96 0.90
N TYR A 71 2.66 8.97 0.02
CA TYR A 71 3.30 10.24 0.33
C TYR A 71 2.55 11.01 1.44
N LYS A 72 1.21 10.97 1.44
CA LYS A 72 0.36 11.52 2.52
C LYS A 72 0.67 10.83 3.85
N ALA A 73 0.82 9.52 3.87
CA ALA A 73 1.20 8.76 5.06
C ALA A 73 2.59 9.15 5.58
N GLU A 74 3.56 9.32 4.67
CA GLU A 74 4.90 9.80 5.05
C GLU A 74 4.88 11.21 5.61
N LEU A 75 4.14 12.12 4.98
CA LEU A 75 3.99 13.49 5.47
C LEU A 75 3.35 13.52 6.85
N ALA A 76 2.20 12.85 7.01
CA ALA A 76 1.49 12.76 8.30
C ALA A 76 2.42 12.25 9.41
N ARG A 77 3.19 11.21 9.11
CA ARG A 77 4.21 10.67 10.00
C ARG A 77 5.28 11.70 10.38
N VAL A 78 5.88 12.37 9.39
CA VAL A 78 6.94 13.37 9.60
C VAL A 78 6.46 14.56 10.44
N VAL A 79 5.21 15.00 10.24
CA VAL A 79 4.64 16.14 10.98
C VAL A 79 3.95 15.74 12.29
N GLY A 80 3.97 14.45 12.66
CA GLY A 80 3.33 13.94 13.87
C GLY A 80 1.79 13.98 13.85
N GLN A 81 1.18 13.98 12.67
CA GLN A 81 -0.27 13.94 12.48
C GLN A 81 -0.80 12.53 12.23
N VAL A 82 -2.07 12.33 12.56
CA VAL A 82 -2.78 11.08 12.27
C VAL A 82 -3.00 10.96 10.77
N TYR A 83 -2.49 9.89 10.16
CA TYR A 83 -2.80 9.54 8.78
C TYR A 83 -4.22 8.97 8.64
N ILE A 84 -4.98 9.49 7.68
CA ILE A 84 -6.30 8.99 7.27
C ILE A 84 -6.23 8.73 5.76
N GLN A 85 -6.61 7.53 5.34
CA GLN A 85 -6.71 7.15 3.94
C GLN A 85 -8.09 7.56 3.40
N ASP A 86 -8.11 8.21 2.23
CA ASP A 86 -9.35 8.62 1.52
C ASP A 86 -9.52 7.84 0.21
#